data_AF-A0A3C1A6W6-F1
#
_entry.id   AF-A0A3C1A6W6-F1
#
_cell.length_a   1.000
_cell.length_b   1.000
_cell.length_c   1.000
_cell.angle_alpha   90.00
_cell.angle_beta   90.00
_cell.angle_gamma   90.00
#
_symmetry.space_group_name_H-M   'P 1'
#
loop_
_entity.id
_entity.type
_entity.pdbx_description
1 polymer ?
#
loop_
_entity_poly.entity_id
_entity_poly.type
_entity_poly.pdbx_seq_one_letter_code
_entity_poly.pdbx_strand_id
1 'polypeptide(L)'
;MLLTFVTVIGVTLLIFGEVLAELAPPELKVIVIAISVIAFLVSIITAVYIDYKGGKYKCPKCGKEFVPTVKSYIFSPHFGTTRHLKCPECSEKSWCKQIKKRDVL
;
A
#
# COMPACT_ATOMS: atom_id res chain seq x y z
N MET A 1 -3.99 -7.58 5.13
CA MET A 1 -4.72 -8.84 4.95
C MET A 1 -5.44 -8.88 3.60
N LEU A 2 -6.45 -8.04 3.31
CA LEU A 2 -7.08 -8.03 1.97
C LEU A 2 -6.08 -7.71 0.83
N LEU A 3 -5.16 -6.78 1.10
CA LEU A 3 -4.09 -6.34 0.20
C LEU A 3 -3.06 -7.43 -0.11
N THR A 4 -2.65 -8.20 0.90
CA THR A 4 -1.71 -9.31 0.74
C THR A 4 -2.34 -10.44 -0.07
N PHE A 5 -3.66 -10.64 0.02
CA PHE A 5 -4.37 -11.59 -0.84
C PHE A 5 -4.39 -11.16 -2.32
N VAL A 6 -4.63 -9.88 -2.60
CA VAL A 6 -4.65 -9.37 -3.99
C VAL A 6 -3.26 -9.46 -4.64
N THR A 7 -2.20 -9.09 -3.92
CA THR A 7 -0.83 -9.21 -4.43
C THR A 7 -0.41 -10.65 -4.61
N VAL A 8 -0.79 -11.56 -3.70
CA VAL A 8 -0.50 -12.99 -3.81
C VAL A 8 -1.23 -13.59 -5.01
N ILE A 9 -2.53 -13.33 -5.19
CA ILE A 9 -3.30 -13.81 -6.34
C ILE A 9 -2.72 -13.29 -7.65
N GLY A 10 -2.37 -12.00 -7.70
CA GLY A 10 -1.70 -11.40 -8.85
C GLY A 10 -0.44 -12.15 -9.21
N VAL A 11 0.48 -12.33 -8.25
CA VAL A 11 1.75 -13.06 -8.45
C VAL A 11 1.52 -14.52 -8.84
N THR A 12 0.54 -15.21 -8.25
CA THR A 12 0.21 -16.60 -8.61
C THR A 12 -0.26 -16.72 -10.05
N LEU A 13 -1.05 -15.76 -10.55
CA LEU A 13 -1.48 -15.72 -11.95
C LEU A 13 -0.32 -15.41 -12.92
N LEU A 14 0.68 -14.62 -12.48
CA LEU A 14 1.89 -14.38 -13.28
C LEU A 14 2.69 -15.66 -13.46
N ILE A 15 2.94 -16.38 -12.36
CA ILE A 15 3.69 -17.64 -12.37
C ILE A 15 2.95 -18.69 -13.19
N PHE A 16 1.62 -18.79 -13.05
CA PHE A 16 0.80 -19.73 -13.83
C PHE A 16 0.81 -19.39 -15.33
N GLY A 17 0.85 -18.10 -15.68
CA GLY A 17 1.00 -17.63 -17.05
C GLY A 17 2.35 -17.99 -17.67
N GLU A 18 3.45 -17.88 -16.90
CA GLU A 18 4.79 -18.26 -17.34
C GLU A 18 4.94 -19.77 -17.55
N VAL A 19 4.39 -20.60 -16.65
CA VAL A 19 4.38 -22.06 -16.76
C VAL A 19 3.60 -22.52 -18.00
N LEU A 20 2.48 -21.88 -18.32
CA LEU A 20 1.76 -22.14 -19.56
C LEU A 20 2.51 -21.60 -20.80
N ALA A 21 3.27 -20.52 -20.65
CA ALA A 21 4.06 -19.92 -21.73
C ALA A 21 5.31 -20.73 -22.09
N GLU A 22 5.73 -21.72 -21.29
CA GLU A 22 6.77 -22.68 -21.70
C GLU A 22 6.36 -23.49 -22.95
N LEU A 23 5.06 -23.55 -23.26
CA LEU A 23 4.51 -24.12 -24.49
C LEU A 23 4.46 -23.13 -25.68
N ALA A 24 4.86 -21.87 -25.47
CA ALA A 24 4.69 -20.77 -26.43
C ALA A 24 6.04 -20.28 -27.04
N PRO A 25 5.99 -19.69 -28.25
CA PRO A 25 7.18 -19.15 -28.93
C PRO A 25 7.82 -17.96 -28.18
N PRO A 26 9.12 -17.71 -28.37
CA PRO A 26 9.89 -16.76 -27.57
C PRO A 26 9.39 -15.30 -27.66
N GLU A 27 8.77 -14.89 -28.77
CA GLU A 27 8.21 -13.54 -28.88
C GLU A 27 7.03 -13.33 -27.92
N LEU A 28 6.21 -14.37 -27.70
CA LEU A 28 5.03 -14.30 -26.85
C LEU A 28 5.41 -14.20 -25.36
N LYS A 29 6.51 -14.87 -24.96
CA LYS A 29 7.02 -14.87 -23.58
C LYS A 29 7.37 -13.45 -23.10
N VAL A 30 8.05 -12.67 -23.93
CA VAL A 30 8.46 -11.29 -23.59
C VAL A 30 7.23 -10.40 -23.38
N ILE A 31 6.21 -10.54 -24.22
CA ILE A 31 4.96 -9.77 -24.11
C ILE A 31 4.23 -10.11 -22.81
N VAL A 32 4.12 -11.40 -22.48
CA VAL A 32 3.46 -11.85 -21.24
C VAL A 32 4.18 -11.28 -20.03
N ILE A 33 5.51 -11.41 -19.95
CA ILE A 33 6.31 -10.85 -18.84
C ILE A 33 6.11 -9.34 -18.71
N ALA A 34 6.10 -8.59 -19.82
CA ALA A 34 5.89 -7.15 -19.79
C ALA A 34 4.50 -6.79 -19.22
N ILE A 35 3.44 -7.49 -19.66
CA ILE A 35 2.07 -7.30 -19.16
C ILE A 35 1.99 -7.64 -17.66
N SER A 36 2.63 -8.73 -17.26
CA SER A 36 2.70 -9.20 -15.88
C SER A 36 3.32 -8.16 -14.94
N VAL A 37 4.44 -7.56 -15.35
CA VAL A 37 5.10 -6.48 -14.61
C VAL A 37 4.19 -5.25 -14.50
N ILE A 38 3.53 -4.85 -15.59
CA ILE A 38 2.61 -3.70 -15.57
C ILE A 38 1.44 -3.95 -14.61
N ALA A 39 0.81 -5.12 -14.70
CA ALA A 39 -0.30 -5.49 -13.82
C ALA A 39 0.11 -5.49 -12.34
N PHE A 40 1.31 -6.00 -12.04
CA PHE A 40 1.87 -5.95 -10.69
C PHE A 40 2.06 -4.52 -10.17
N LEU A 41 2.63 -3.63 -10.98
CA LEU A 41 2.83 -2.22 -10.61
C LEU A 41 1.49 -1.50 -10.35
N VAL A 42 0.50 -1.72 -11.21
CA VAL A 42 -0.86 -1.16 -11.03
C VAL A 42 -1.50 -1.66 -9.74
N SER A 43 -1.29 -2.94 -9.40
CA SER A 43 -1.81 -3.52 -8.16
C SER A 43 -1.20 -2.83 -6.92
N ILE A 44 0.11 -2.55 -6.91
CA ILE A 44 0.80 -1.86 -5.81
C ILE A 44 0.29 -0.42 -5.67
N ILE A 45 0.11 0.30 -6.77
CA ILE A 45 -0.35 1.70 -6.74
C ILE A 45 -1.77 1.77 -6.15
N THR A 46 -2.67 0.91 -6.64
CA THR A 46 -4.07 0.85 -6.16
C THR A 46 -4.11 0.47 -4.68
N ALA A 47 -3.25 -0.47 -4.29
CA ALA A 47 -3.09 -0.91 -2.91
C ALA A 47 -2.73 0.23 -1.97
N VAL A 48 -1.68 0.96 -2.30
CA VAL A 48 -1.21 2.13 -1.53
C VAL A 48 -2.29 3.20 -1.47
N TYR A 49 -2.99 3.45 -2.57
CA TYR A 49 -4.03 4.48 -2.62
C TYR A 49 -5.21 4.19 -1.70
N ILE A 50 -5.67 2.94 -1.66
CA ILE A 50 -6.78 2.50 -0.80
C ILE A 50 -6.39 2.60 0.69
N ASP A 51 -5.19 2.12 1.05
CA ASP A 51 -4.71 2.14 2.43
C ASP A 51 -4.49 3.59 2.92
N TYR A 52 -3.96 4.45 2.04
CA TYR A 52 -3.77 5.88 2.29
C TYR A 52 -5.10 6.61 2.57
N LYS A 53 -6.13 6.40 1.74
CA LYS A 53 -7.45 7.05 1.93
C LYS A 53 -8.13 6.67 3.25
N GLY A 54 -7.76 5.56 3.86
CA GLY A 54 -8.34 5.07 5.12
C GLY A 54 -7.70 5.63 6.39
N GLY A 55 -6.51 6.23 6.32
CA GLY A 55 -5.71 6.57 7.50
C GLY A 55 -5.81 8.03 7.93
N LYS A 56 -6.78 8.35 8.81
CA LYS A 56 -6.65 9.54 9.67
C LYS A 56 -5.76 9.20 10.86
N TYR A 57 -4.92 10.14 11.28
CA TYR A 57 -4.01 9.95 12.41
C TYR A 57 -4.22 11.03 13.46
N LYS A 58 -4.18 10.65 14.73
CA LYS A 58 -4.19 11.56 15.86
C LYS A 58 -2.77 11.80 16.36
N CYS A 59 -2.38 13.07 16.48
CA CYS A 59 -1.10 13.44 17.06
C CYS A 59 -1.16 13.35 18.60
N PRO A 60 -0.22 12.66 19.27
CA PRO A 60 -0.18 12.60 20.73
C PRO A 60 0.29 13.92 21.39
N LYS A 61 0.95 14.82 20.63
CA LYS A 61 1.49 16.08 21.15
C LYS A 61 0.46 17.19 21.19
N CYS A 62 -0.30 17.38 20.11
CA CYS A 62 -1.31 18.44 20.02
C CYS A 62 -2.75 17.93 20.00
N GLY A 63 -2.97 16.60 19.96
CA GLY A 63 -4.29 16.00 19.94
C GLY A 63 -5.06 16.13 18.61
N LYS A 64 -4.56 16.91 17.65
CA LYS A 64 -5.25 17.15 16.37
C LYS A 64 -5.19 15.93 15.44
N GLU A 65 -6.24 15.80 14.64
CA GLU A 65 -6.35 14.78 13.59
C GLU A 65 -5.84 15.34 12.27
N PHE A 66 -5.11 14.53 11.52
CA PHE A 66 -4.62 14.92 10.20
C PHE A 66 -4.52 13.72 9.26
N VAL A 67 -4.48 14.03 7.96
CA VAL A 67 -4.14 13.06 6.91
C VAL A 67 -2.67 13.30 6.56
N PRO A 68 -1.78 12.31 6.74
CA PRO A 68 -0.37 12.44 6.36
C PRO A 68 -0.25 12.61 4.85
N THR A 69 0.88 13.11 4.35
CA THR A 69 1.16 13.07 2.91
C THR A 69 1.53 11.66 2.48
N VAL A 70 1.21 11.28 1.23
CA VAL A 70 1.51 9.94 0.66
C VAL A 70 2.97 9.53 0.88
N LYS A 71 3.92 10.44 0.66
CA LYS A 71 5.35 10.18 0.88
C LYS A 71 5.63 9.81 2.35
N SER A 72 5.13 10.61 3.30
CA SER A 72 5.30 10.30 4.72
C SER A 72 4.59 9.00 5.11
N TYR A 73 3.43 8.73 4.53
CA TYR A 73 2.67 7.51 4.80
C TYR A 73 3.46 6.24 4.43
N ILE A 74 4.08 6.23 3.25
CA ILE A 74 4.84 5.08 2.73
C ILE A 74 6.17 4.90 3.48
N PHE A 75 6.91 5.99 3.73
CA PHE A 75 8.28 5.90 4.25
C PHE A 75 8.39 6.04 5.78
N SER A 76 7.31 6.30 6.49
CA SER A 76 7.34 6.43 7.96
C SER A 76 7.37 5.07 8.65
N PRO A 77 8.27 4.86 9.65
CA PRO A 77 8.28 3.66 10.48
C PRO A 77 6.91 3.34 11.09
N HIS A 78 6.60 2.05 11.20
CA HIS A 78 5.34 1.53 11.74
C HIS A 78 5.59 0.74 13.02
N PHE A 79 4.71 0.90 14.01
CA PHE A 79 4.67 0.04 15.19
C PHE A 79 3.21 -0.24 15.54
N GLY A 80 2.75 -1.46 15.25
CA GLY A 80 1.34 -1.85 15.39
C GLY A 80 0.40 -0.96 14.56
N THR A 81 -0.50 -0.23 15.23
CA THR A 81 -1.43 0.73 14.60
C THR A 81 -0.93 2.18 14.62
N THR A 82 0.31 2.40 15.09
CA THR A 82 0.94 3.72 15.14
C THR A 82 1.99 3.87 14.04
N ARG A 83 2.17 5.10 13.57
CA ARG A 83 3.21 5.44 12.58
C ARG A 83 3.96 6.68 13.03
N HIS A 84 5.27 6.70 12.79
CA HIS A 84 6.13 7.82 13.16
C HIS A 84 6.02 8.95 12.11
N LEU A 85 5.18 9.94 12.37
CA LEU A 85 4.78 10.97 11.41
C LEU A 85 5.10 12.37 11.93
N LYS A 86 5.42 13.30 11.03
CA LYS A 86 5.48 14.73 11.33
C LYS A 86 4.06 15.28 11.30
N CYS A 87 3.59 15.86 12.40
CA CYS A 87 2.29 16.51 12.44
C CYS A 87 2.32 17.81 11.61
N PRO A 88 1.39 18.05 10.68
CA PRO A 88 1.35 19.30 9.93
C PRO A 88 0.94 20.50 10.78
N GLU A 89 0.27 20.26 11.91
CA GLU A 89 -0.27 21.31 12.78
C GLU A 89 0.75 21.82 13.80
N CYS A 90 1.46 20.92 14.49
CA CYS A 90 2.46 21.31 15.48
C CYS A 90 3.91 21.06 15.03
N SER A 91 4.12 20.54 13.81
CA SER A 91 5.44 20.22 13.24
C SER A 91 6.29 19.19 13.99
N GLU A 92 5.79 18.63 15.11
CA GLU A 92 6.49 17.60 15.88
C GLU A 92 6.43 16.23 15.20
N LYS A 93 7.54 15.50 15.25
CA LYS A 93 7.61 14.08 14.86
C LYS A 93 7.31 13.21 16.07
N SER A 94 6.30 12.36 15.96
CA SER A 94 5.93 11.44 17.03
C SER A 94 5.21 10.20 16.49
N TRP A 95 5.00 9.22 17.36
CA TRP A 95 4.20 8.03 17.06
C TRP A 95 2.71 8.38 17.06
N CYS A 96 2.19 8.73 15.89
CA CYS A 96 0.79 9.09 15.71
C CYS A 96 -0.07 7.83 15.57
N LYS A 97 -1.22 7.81 16.25
CA LYS A 97 -2.13 6.66 16.27
C LYS A 97 -3.14 6.76 15.12
N GLN A 98 -3.33 5.68 14.36
CA GLN A 98 -4.37 5.62 13.35
C GLN A 98 -5.75 5.58 14.02
N ILE A 99 -6.66 6.43 13.54
CA ILE A 99 -8.05 6.47 13.97
C ILE A 99 -8.86 5.63 12.98
N LYS A 100 -9.65 4.68 13.48
CA LYS A 100 -10.54 3.90 12.62
C LYS A 100 -11.81 4.72 12.41
N LYS A 101 -12.41 4.65 11.22
CA LYS A 101 -13.73 5.28 10.93
C LYS A 101 -14.87 4.87 11.89
N ARG A 102 -14.66 3.86 12.74
CA ARG A 102 -15.66 3.25 13.63
C ARG A 102 -15.77 3.92 15.01
N ASP A 103 -14.95 4.94 15.30
CA ASP A 103 -14.95 5.61 16.61
C ASP A 103 -15.93 6.81 16.68
N VAL A 104 -16.92 6.89 15.77
CA VAL A 104 -17.90 7.99 15.64
C VAL A 104 -19.36 7.49 15.77
N LEU A 105 -19.59 6.25 16.22
CA LEU A 105 -20.92 5.71 16.50
C LEU A 105 -20.99 5.16 17.93
#